data_AF-A0A8X7SFE1-F1
#
_entry.id   AF-A0A8X7SFE1-F1
#
_cell.length_a   1.000
_cell.length_b   1.000
_cell.length_c   1.000
_cell.angle_alpha   90.00
_cell.angle_beta   90.00
_cell.angle_gamma   90.00
#
_symmetry.space_group_name_H-M   'P 1'
#
loop_
_entity.id
_entity.type
_entity.pdbx_description
1 polymer ?
#
loop_
_entity_poly.entity_id
_entity_poly.type
_entity_poly.pdbx_seq_one_letter_code
_entity_poly.pdbx_strand_id
1 'polypeptide(L)'
;MSNPRNTDSDGTSYMEMIYLVNDSDFGIPEHCPCGSQIIIQISTEAEAIPKKYFVCKDFKNNGLHRKKEWTEAIEDETRCLKTKVGDNESRMRSLGGLEYRIDGIDKASQKNDGEIPHLGYQIDEIDKASKKNADEIALLEAIIEKLYNIIMLHFLCMIHSGTPNYL
;
A
#
# COMPACT_ATOMS: atom_id res chain seq x y z
N MET A 1 28.12 -14.86 14.30
CA MET A 1 27.27 -15.99 13.87
C MET A 1 26.97 -15.80 12.40
N SER A 2 27.78 -16.41 11.54
CA SER A 2 27.61 -16.37 10.08
C SER A 2 26.60 -17.45 9.71
N ASN A 3 25.49 -17.08 9.08
CA ASN A 3 24.47 -18.03 8.62
C ASN A 3 24.79 -18.43 7.17
N PRO A 4 25.21 -19.67 6.88
CA PRO A 4 25.40 -20.14 5.52
C PRO A 4 24.05 -20.67 5.03
N ARG A 5 23.28 -19.84 4.33
CA ARG A 5 22.08 -20.33 3.64
C ARG A 5 22.46 -20.89 2.28
N ASN A 6 22.60 -22.21 2.29
CA ASN A 6 22.33 -23.20 1.26
C ASN A 6 22.06 -22.67 -0.15
N THR A 7 22.92 -23.16 -1.04
CA THR A 7 22.78 -23.26 -2.48
C THR A 7 21.55 -24.10 -2.85
N ASP A 8 20.44 -23.44 -3.17
CA ASP A 8 19.32 -24.05 -3.89
C ASP A 8 19.31 -23.48 -5.32
N SER A 9 20.21 -23.98 -6.17
CA SER A 9 20.38 -23.59 -7.57
C SER A 9 19.46 -24.34 -8.55
N ASP A 10 18.38 -24.97 -8.06
CA ASP A 10 17.52 -25.84 -8.88
C ASP A 10 16.21 -25.14 -9.31
N GLY A 11 15.69 -24.22 -8.48
CA GLY A 11 14.45 -23.49 -8.78
C GLY A 11 14.59 -22.36 -9.81
N THR A 12 15.74 -21.67 -9.81
CA THR A 12 16.08 -20.64 -10.81
C THR A 12 16.28 -21.26 -12.19
N SER A 13 16.93 -22.43 -12.27
CA SER A 13 17.20 -23.11 -13.54
C SER A 13 15.93 -23.59 -14.25
N TYR A 14 14.95 -24.15 -13.50
CA TYR A 14 13.69 -24.60 -14.08
C TYR A 14 12.80 -23.45 -14.57
N MET A 15 12.70 -22.37 -13.79
CA MET A 15 11.95 -21.18 -14.20
C MET A 15 12.60 -20.49 -15.41
N GLU A 16 13.93 -20.38 -15.43
CA GLU A 16 14.68 -19.84 -16.57
C GLU A 16 14.51 -20.72 -17.82
N MET A 17 14.46 -22.05 -17.68
CA MET A 17 14.09 -22.94 -18.80
C MET A 17 12.65 -22.73 -19.27
N ILE A 18 11.67 -22.58 -18.36
CA ILE A 18 10.28 -22.26 -18.75
C ILE A 18 10.21 -20.92 -19.47
N TYR A 19 10.95 -19.90 -19.01
CA TYR A 19 11.03 -18.62 -19.70
C TYR A 19 11.67 -18.76 -21.09
N LEU A 20 12.78 -19.51 -21.24
CA LEU A 20 13.41 -19.78 -22.53
C LEU A 20 12.54 -20.62 -23.49
N VAL A 21 11.56 -21.36 -22.96
CA VAL A 21 10.56 -22.08 -23.77
C VAL A 21 9.37 -21.16 -24.10
N ASN A 22 8.93 -20.31 -23.17
CA ASN A 22 7.82 -19.37 -23.41
C ASN A 22 8.21 -18.18 -24.30
N ASP A 23 9.42 -17.66 -24.17
CA ASP A 23 10.03 -16.61 -25.01
C ASP A 23 10.22 -17.08 -26.46
N SER A 24 10.01 -18.37 -26.71
CA SER A 24 10.39 -19.02 -27.95
C SER A 24 9.27 -19.36 -28.90
N ASP A 25 8.02 -19.30 -28.42
CA ASP A 25 6.85 -19.65 -29.21
C ASP A 25 6.16 -18.40 -29.78
N PHE A 26 6.38 -17.22 -29.19
CA PHE A 26 5.73 -15.97 -29.59
C PHE A 26 6.73 -14.83 -29.70
N GLY A 27 6.69 -14.11 -30.83
CA GLY A 27 7.56 -12.96 -31.07
C GLY A 27 8.90 -13.32 -31.72
N ILE A 28 9.87 -12.41 -31.57
CA ILE A 28 11.22 -12.56 -32.10
C ILE A 28 12.06 -13.40 -31.13
N PRO A 29 12.66 -14.52 -31.56
CA PRO A 29 13.48 -15.33 -30.67
C PRO A 29 14.76 -14.57 -30.30
N GLU A 30 14.95 -14.28 -29.01
CA GLU A 30 16.18 -13.66 -28.50
C GLU A 30 17.27 -14.71 -28.21
N HIS A 31 16.87 -15.91 -27.79
CA HIS A 31 17.77 -16.96 -27.32
C HIS A 31 17.46 -18.32 -27.98
N CYS A 32 18.51 -19.09 -28.27
CA CYS A 32 18.38 -20.50 -28.64
C CYS A 32 18.56 -21.38 -27.39
N PRO A 33 17.78 -22.47 -27.21
CA PRO A 33 17.98 -23.41 -26.09
C PRO A 33 19.39 -24.02 -26.01
N CYS A 34 20.13 -24.07 -27.12
CA CYS A 34 21.52 -24.54 -27.12
C CYS A 34 22.53 -23.49 -26.61
N GLY A 35 22.08 -22.29 -26.24
CA GLY A 35 22.93 -21.17 -25.79
C GLY A 35 23.57 -20.37 -26.92
N SER A 36 23.43 -20.80 -28.18
CA SER A 36 23.99 -20.10 -29.33
C SER A 36 23.14 -18.88 -29.71
N GLN A 37 23.81 -17.88 -30.28
CA GLN A 37 23.18 -16.65 -30.74
C GLN A 37 22.19 -16.90 -31.89
N ILE A 38 21.10 -16.14 -31.92
CA ILE A 38 20.19 -16.03 -33.06
C ILE A 38 20.75 -15.05 -34.08
N ILE A 39 20.84 -15.46 -35.34
CA ILE A 39 21.29 -14.67 -36.48
C ILE A 39 20.18 -14.56 -37.52
N ILE A 40 20.28 -13.53 -38.37
CA ILE A 40 19.36 -13.37 -39.51
C ILE A 40 19.96 -14.08 -40.71
N GLN A 41 19.27 -15.09 -41.23
CA GLN A 41 19.64 -15.79 -42.44
C GLN A 41 18.69 -15.42 -43.58
N ILE A 42 19.25 -15.12 -44.75
CA ILE A 42 18.49 -14.88 -45.98
C ILE A 42 18.56 -16.15 -46.82
N SER A 43 17.41 -16.74 -47.14
CA SER A 43 17.32 -17.83 -48.11
C SER A 43 17.10 -17.25 -49.50
N THR A 44 17.99 -17.60 -50.43
CA THR A 44 17.90 -17.23 -51.85
C THR A 44 17.49 -18.43 -52.73
N GLU A 45 17.03 -19.52 -52.13
CA GLU A 45 16.65 -20.73 -52.86
C GLU A 45 15.34 -20.53 -53.62
N ALA A 46 15.41 -20.59 -54.96
CA ALA A 46 14.34 -20.81 -55.95
C ALA A 46 13.08 -19.93 -55.95
N GLU A 47 12.89 -19.04 -54.99
CA GLU A 47 11.74 -18.12 -54.92
C GLU A 47 12.07 -16.74 -55.52
N ALA A 48 11.07 -16.10 -56.15
CA ALA A 48 11.23 -14.77 -56.74
C ALA A 48 11.54 -13.67 -55.70
N ILE A 49 11.27 -13.93 -54.41
CA ILE A 49 11.51 -13.03 -53.29
C ILE A 49 12.30 -13.80 -52.22
N PRO A 50 13.49 -13.33 -51.81
CA PRO A 50 14.26 -13.98 -50.76
C PRO A 50 13.53 -13.96 -49.42
N LYS A 51 13.42 -15.12 -48.77
CA LYS A 51 12.87 -15.24 -47.41
C LYS A 51 13.92 -14.96 -46.36
N LYS A 52 13.50 -14.35 -45.25
CA LYS A 52 14.37 -14.07 -44.10
C LYS A 52 13.95 -14.94 -42.92
N TYR A 53 14.93 -15.36 -42.13
CA TYR A 53 14.72 -16.20 -40.97
C TYR A 53 15.56 -15.73 -39.79
N PHE A 54 15.01 -15.84 -38.59
CA PHE A 54 15.77 -15.85 -37.35
C PHE A 54 16.21 -17.29 -37.08
N VAL A 55 17.51 -17.53 -37.08
CA VAL A 55 18.08 -18.88 -37.03
C VAL A 55 19.19 -18.95 -35.99
N CYS A 56 19.24 -20.04 -35.24
CA CYS A 56 20.39 -20.35 -34.39
C CYS A 56 21.69 -20.42 -35.22
N LYS A 57 22.77 -19.78 -34.77
CA LYS A 57 24.08 -19.83 -35.44
C LYS A 57 24.57 -21.26 -35.68
N ASP A 58 24.39 -22.13 -34.69
CA ASP A 58 24.81 -23.54 -34.75
C ASP A 58 23.64 -24.48 -35.12
N PHE A 59 22.73 -24.01 -35.99
CA PHE A 59 21.49 -24.71 -36.31
C PHE A 59 21.71 -26.15 -36.80
N LYS A 60 21.01 -27.08 -36.16
CA LYS A 60 20.86 -28.47 -36.60
C LYS A 60 19.38 -28.77 -36.74
N ASN A 61 19.00 -29.45 -37.82
CA ASN A 61 17.61 -29.84 -38.06
C ASN A 61 17.20 -31.05 -37.21
N ASN A 62 17.35 -30.95 -35.89
CA ASN A 62 17.05 -31.98 -34.90
C ASN A 62 15.89 -31.58 -33.98
N GLY A 63 15.24 -30.45 -34.27
CA GLY A 63 14.15 -29.88 -33.46
C GLY A 63 14.59 -29.15 -32.19
N LEU A 64 15.89 -29.09 -31.86
CA LEU A 64 16.42 -28.44 -30.66
C LEU A 64 16.95 -27.02 -30.90
N HIS A 65 17.01 -26.59 -32.16
CA HIS A 65 17.52 -25.28 -32.54
C HIS A 65 16.41 -24.41 -33.11
N ARG A 66 16.49 -23.11 -32.81
CA ARG A 66 15.52 -22.13 -33.29
C ARG A 66 15.72 -21.84 -34.77
N LYS A 67 14.60 -21.84 -35.49
CA LYS A 67 14.45 -21.33 -36.84
C LYS A 67 13.01 -20.83 -36.99
N LYS A 68 12.81 -19.52 -37.06
CA LYS A 68 11.51 -18.88 -37.26
C LYS A 68 11.57 -17.96 -38.47
N GLU A 69 10.51 -17.91 -39.26
CA GLU A 69 10.44 -16.99 -40.39
C GLU A 69 10.30 -15.54 -39.88
N TRP A 70 10.95 -14.61 -40.57
CA TRP A 70 11.04 -13.22 -40.14
C TRP A 70 9.67 -12.56 -40.01
N THR A 71 8.83 -12.67 -41.03
CA THR A 71 7.49 -12.07 -41.07
C THR A 71 6.61 -12.58 -39.94
N GLU A 72 6.58 -13.91 -39.73
CA GLU A 72 5.86 -14.55 -38.63
C GLU A 72 6.32 -14.03 -37.26
N ALA A 73 7.64 -13.98 -37.04
CA ALA A 73 8.21 -13.47 -35.79
C ALA A 73 7.87 -11.99 -35.54
N ILE A 74 7.94 -11.15 -36.57
CA ILE A 74 7.59 -9.72 -36.49
C ILE A 74 6.09 -9.54 -36.24
N GLU A 75 5.22 -10.33 -36.87
CA GLU A 75 3.77 -10.26 -36.68
C GLU A 75 3.37 -10.62 -35.25
N ASP A 76 3.94 -11.70 -34.70
CA ASP A 76 3.71 -12.09 -33.32
C ASP A 76 4.22 -11.03 -32.34
N GLU A 77 5.45 -10.52 -32.56
CA GLU A 77 6.03 -9.48 -31.70
C GLU A 77 5.16 -8.23 -31.70
N THR A 78 4.70 -7.82 -32.90
CA THR A 78 3.81 -6.67 -33.06
C THR A 78 2.48 -6.89 -32.34
N ARG A 79 1.92 -8.11 -32.38
CA ARG A 79 0.69 -8.45 -31.66
C ARG A 79 0.90 -8.36 -30.15
N CYS A 80 1.96 -8.96 -29.63
CA CYS A 80 2.31 -8.92 -28.21
C CYS A 80 2.56 -7.49 -27.72
N LEU A 81 3.29 -6.68 -28.50
CA LEU A 81 3.54 -5.27 -28.18
C LEU A 81 2.25 -4.46 -28.15
N LYS A 82 1.35 -4.63 -29.12
CA LYS A 82 0.05 -3.94 -29.13
C LYS A 82 -0.77 -4.24 -27.87
N THR A 83 -0.82 -5.50 -27.44
CA THR A 83 -1.51 -5.89 -26.20
C THR A 83 -0.85 -5.25 -24.98
N LYS A 84 0.48 -5.37 -24.82
CA LYS A 84 1.22 -4.78 -23.68
C LYS A 84 1.06 -3.26 -23.61
N VAL A 85 1.05 -2.57 -24.75
CA VAL A 85 0.80 -1.13 -24.83
C VAL A 85 -0.62 -0.80 -24.39
N GLY A 86 -1.64 -1.51 -24.89
CA GLY A 86 -3.03 -1.29 -24.48
C GLY A 86 -3.29 -1.54 -22.99
N ASP A 87 -2.64 -2.55 -22.42
CA ASP A 87 -2.68 -2.83 -20.98
C ASP A 87 -2.02 -1.71 -20.18
N ASN A 88 -0.84 -1.25 -20.62
CA ASN A 88 -0.14 -0.14 -19.99
C ASN A 88 -0.93 1.17 -20.07
N GLU A 89 -1.57 1.49 -21.20
CA GLU A 89 -2.46 2.64 -21.32
C GLU A 89 -3.63 2.57 -20.32
N SER A 90 -4.21 1.38 -20.14
CA SER A 90 -5.30 1.15 -19.18
C SER A 90 -4.84 1.32 -17.73
N ARG A 91 -3.62 0.86 -17.41
CA ARG A 91 -2.98 1.08 -16.11
C ARG A 91 -2.69 2.57 -15.88
N MET A 92 -2.15 3.27 -16.87
CA MET A 92 -1.88 4.72 -16.79
C MET A 92 -3.15 5.53 -16.54
N ARG A 93 -4.25 5.22 -17.24
CA ARG A 93 -5.56 5.84 -16.98
C ARG A 93 -6.03 5.61 -15.55
N SER A 94 -5.86 4.39 -15.04
CA SER A 94 -6.24 4.03 -13.68
C SER A 94 -5.40 4.78 -12.63
N LEU A 95 -4.08 4.94 -12.87
CA LEU A 95 -3.19 5.72 -12.02
C LEU A 95 -3.61 7.19 -11.95
N GLY A 96 -3.98 7.81 -13.07
CA GLY A 96 -4.48 9.19 -13.07
C GLY A 96 -5.74 9.37 -12.22
N GLY A 97 -6.62 8.35 -12.15
CA GLY A 97 -7.77 8.36 -11.25
C GLY A 97 -7.40 8.29 -9.77
N LEU A 98 -6.29 7.64 -9.42
CA LEU A 98 -5.77 7.60 -8.05
C LEU A 98 -5.14 8.93 -7.64
N GLU A 99 -4.43 9.61 -8.53
CA GLU A 99 -3.85 10.93 -8.27
C GLU A 99 -4.91 11.96 -7.85
N TYR A 100 -6.06 11.98 -8.54
CA TYR A 100 -7.20 12.83 -8.15
C TYR A 100 -7.73 12.53 -6.74
N ARG A 101 -7.78 11.25 -6.36
CA ARG A 101 -8.24 10.84 -5.03
C ARG A 101 -7.24 11.24 -3.94
N ILE A 102 -5.94 11.16 -4.23
CA ILE A 102 -4.87 11.59 -3.31
C ILE A 102 -4.98 13.10 -3.06
N ASP A 103 -5.13 13.91 -4.11
CA ASP A 103 -5.31 15.37 -3.96
C ASP A 103 -6.55 15.72 -3.11
N GLY A 104 -7.65 14.98 -3.26
CA GLY A 104 -8.83 15.15 -2.41
C GLY A 104 -8.58 14.82 -0.94
N ILE A 105 -7.84 13.74 -0.67
CA ILE A 105 -7.44 13.35 0.69
C ILE A 105 -6.50 14.40 1.30
N ASP A 106 -5.54 14.89 0.53
CA ASP A 106 -4.58 15.90 1.00
C ASP A 106 -5.29 17.20 1.38
N LYS A 107 -6.26 17.65 0.58
CA LYS A 107 -7.10 18.82 0.90
C LYS A 107 -7.90 18.61 2.18
N ALA A 108 -8.48 17.43 2.37
CA ALA A 108 -9.22 17.11 3.60
C ALA A 108 -8.29 17.06 4.82
N SER A 109 -7.08 16.51 4.67
CA SER A 109 -6.06 16.48 5.74
C SER A 109 -5.67 17.90 6.14
N GLN A 110 -5.37 18.77 5.18
CA GLN A 110 -5.01 20.16 5.46
C GLN A 110 -6.11 20.92 6.19
N LYS A 111 -7.38 20.67 5.82
CA LYS A 111 -8.52 21.25 6.52
C LYS A 111 -8.57 20.76 7.98
N ASN A 112 -8.44 19.47 8.20
CA ASN A 112 -8.44 18.87 9.53
C ASN A 112 -7.26 19.40 10.38
N ASP A 113 -6.07 19.56 9.78
CA ASP A 113 -4.88 20.10 10.43
C ASP A 113 -5.11 21.53 10.95
N GLY A 114 -5.99 22.30 10.30
CA GLY A 114 -6.42 23.62 10.76
C GLY A 114 -7.49 23.58 11.86
N GLU A 115 -8.42 22.61 11.82
CA GLU A 115 -9.52 22.49 12.77
C GLU A 115 -9.08 21.88 14.12
N ILE A 116 -8.15 20.93 14.11
CA ILE A 116 -7.65 20.23 15.31
C ILE A 116 -7.11 21.22 16.37
N PRO A 117 -6.24 22.19 16.05
CA PRO A 117 -5.74 23.16 17.02
C PRO A 117 -6.83 24.04 17.62
N HIS A 118 -7.81 24.44 16.81
CA HIS A 118 -8.93 25.25 17.27
C HIS A 118 -9.79 24.49 18.29
N LEU A 119 -10.12 23.23 17.99
CA LEU A 119 -10.83 22.37 18.94
C LEU A 119 -10.00 22.11 20.20
N GLY A 120 -8.68 21.92 20.06
CA GLY A 120 -7.76 21.80 21.19
C GLY A 120 -7.82 23.00 22.14
N TYR A 121 -7.79 24.22 21.59
CA TYR A 121 -7.94 25.45 22.39
C TYR A 121 -9.28 25.49 23.12
N GLN A 122 -10.39 25.11 22.46
CA GLN A 122 -11.71 25.08 23.09
C GLN A 122 -11.77 24.06 24.24
N ILE A 123 -11.14 22.90 24.09
CA ILE A 123 -11.04 21.89 25.14
C ILE A 123 -10.25 22.44 26.34
N ASP A 124 -9.12 23.10 26.11
CA ASP A 124 -8.30 23.69 27.18
C ASP A 124 -9.07 24.74 27.99
N GLU A 125 -9.88 25.57 27.33
CA GLU A 125 -10.73 26.56 28.01
C GLU A 125 -11.83 25.90 28.84
N ILE A 126 -12.46 24.85 28.33
CA ILE A 126 -13.46 24.08 29.06
C ILE A 126 -12.83 23.38 30.28
N ASP A 127 -11.64 22.82 30.14
CA ASP A 127 -10.94 22.12 31.23
C ASP A 127 -10.61 23.09 32.39
N LYS A 128 -10.12 24.29 32.07
CA LYS A 128 -9.89 25.35 33.06
C LYS A 128 -11.17 25.73 33.82
N ALA A 129 -12.27 25.92 33.09
CA ALA A 129 -13.56 26.26 33.70
C ALA A 129 -14.09 25.13 34.59
N SER A 130 -13.98 23.88 34.12
CA SER A 130 -14.38 22.68 34.86
C SER A 130 -13.60 22.54 36.17
N LYS A 131 -12.28 22.75 36.13
CA LYS A 131 -11.43 22.70 37.32
C LYS A 131 -11.83 23.75 38.36
N LYS A 132 -12.08 24.99 37.92
CA LYS A 132 -12.55 26.06 38.82
C LYS A 132 -13.88 25.68 39.48
N ASN A 133 -14.83 25.15 38.70
CA ASN A 133 -16.11 24.71 39.23
C ASN A 133 -15.94 23.57 40.25
N ALA A 134 -15.01 22.63 40.03
CA ALA A 134 -14.71 21.57 40.97
C ALA A 134 -14.15 22.11 42.30
N ASP A 135 -13.25 23.10 42.24
CA ASP A 135 -12.71 23.77 43.44
C ASP A 135 -13.81 24.49 44.24
N GLU A 136 -14.75 25.15 43.54
CA GLU A 136 -15.91 25.81 44.17
C GLU A 136 -16.87 24.80 44.82
N ILE A 137 -17.13 23.67 44.16
CA ILE A 137 -17.96 22.59 44.73
C ILE A 137 -17.32 22.01 46.00
N ALA A 138 -16.02 21.71 45.98
CA ALA A 138 -15.30 21.19 47.14
C ALA A 138 -15.35 22.15 48.35
N LEU A 139 -15.27 23.46 48.09
CA LEU A 139 -15.44 24.48 49.12
C LEU A 139 -16.86 24.46 49.71
N LEU A 140 -17.88 24.37 48.87
CA LEU A 140 -19.28 24.31 49.30
C LEU A 140 -19.55 23.05 50.13
N GLU A 141 -19.05 21.88 49.73
CA GLU A 141 -19.15 20.64 50.50
C GLU A 141 -18.54 20.78 51.90
N ALA A 142 -17.34 21.37 52.00
CA ALA A 142 -16.68 21.61 53.28
C ALA A 142 -17.47 22.59 54.19
N ILE A 143 -18.13 23.59 53.60
CA ILE A 143 -18.98 24.52 54.35
C ILE A 143 -20.23 23.80 54.86
N ILE A 144 -20.89 23.00 54.01
CA ILE A 144 -22.10 22.23 54.38
C ILE A 144 -21.80 21.30 55.56
N GLU A 145 -20.69 20.56 55.52
CA GLU A 145 -20.25 19.69 56.62
C GLU A 145 -20.03 20.45 57.93
N LYS A 146 -19.39 21.64 57.88
CA LYS A 146 -19.21 22.48 59.07
C LYS A 146 -20.53 22.97 59.64
N LEU A 147 -21.45 23.42 58.78
CA LEU A 147 -22.77 23.89 59.21
C LEU A 147 -23.59 22.75 59.84
N TYR A 148 -23.56 21.56 59.23
CA TYR A 148 -24.23 20.38 59.77
C TYR A 148 -23.71 20.04 61.18
N ASN A 149 -22.39 20.03 61.38
CA ASN A 149 -21.77 19.78 62.68
C ASN A 149 -22.15 20.82 63.74
N ILE A 150 -22.19 22.11 63.39
CA ILE A 150 -22.61 23.19 64.30
C ILE A 150 -24.07 23.00 64.73
N ILE A 151 -24.96 22.73 63.78
CA ILE A 151 -26.39 22.53 64.05
C ILE A 151 -26.59 21.32 64.97
N MET A 152 -25.91 20.21 64.68
CA MET A 152 -25.98 19.00 65.49
C MET A 152 -25.45 19.21 66.91
N LEU A 153 -24.34 19.94 67.09
CA LEU A 153 -23.80 20.29 68.41
C LEU A 153 -24.78 21.18 69.20
N HIS A 154 -25.38 22.18 68.56
CA HIS A 154 -26.39 23.03 69.18
C HIS A 154 -27.60 22.21 69.65
N PHE A 155 -28.09 21.29 68.82
CA PHE A 155 -29.19 20.40 69.17
C PHE A 155 -28.86 19.47 70.35
N LEU A 156 -27.65 18.88 70.37
CA LEU A 156 -27.17 18.07 71.49
C LEU A 156 -27.06 18.89 72.78
N CYS A 157 -26.51 20.11 72.72
CA CYS A 157 -26.44 20.99 73.88
C CYS A 157 -27.82 21.27 74.46
N MET A 158 -28.83 21.57 73.62
CA MET A 158 -30.21 21.79 74.07
C MET A 158 -30.83 20.58 74.76
N ILE A 159 -30.53 19.35 74.29
CA ILE A 159 -31.00 18.11 74.93
C ILE A 159 -30.34 17.91 76.32
N HIS A 160 -29.02 18.14 76.44
CA HIS A 160 -28.26 17.86 77.67
C HIS A 160 -28.43 18.94 78.75
N SER A 161 -28.66 20.20 78.37
CA SER A 161 -28.87 21.31 79.32
C SER A 161 -30.26 21.30 79.97
N GLY A 162 -31.12 20.34 79.63
CA GLY A 162 -32.38 20.10 80.33
C GLY A 162 -33.33 21.31 80.35
N THR A 163 -33.38 22.10 79.27
CA THR A 163 -34.32 23.23 79.17
C THR A 163 -35.53 22.85 78.31
N PRO A 164 -36.69 22.54 78.90
CA PRO A 164 -37.96 22.55 78.18
C PRO A 164 -38.48 23.98 78.14
N ASN A 165 -38.43 24.64 76.97
CA ASN A 165 -39.27 25.82 76.68
C ASN A 165 -39.52 25.81 75.17
N TYR A 166 -40.65 25.25 74.71
CA TYR A 166 -41.99 25.85 74.60
C TYR A 166 -42.08 26.90 73.49
N LEU A 167 -43.00 26.61 72.55
CA LEU A 167 -43.61 27.44 71.49
C LEU A 167 -42.78 27.73 70.24
#